data_AF-X1P5A2-F1
#
_entry.id   AF-X1P5A2-F1
#
_cell.length_a   1.000
_cell.length_b   1.000
_cell.length_c   1.000
_cell.angle_alpha   90.00
_cell.angle_beta   90.00
_cell.angle_gamma   90.00
#
_symmetry.space_group_name_H-M   'P 1'
#
loop_
_entity.id
_entity.type
_entity.pdbx_description
1 polymer ?
#
loop_
_entity_poly.entity_id
_entity_poly.type
_entity_poly.pdbx_seq_one_letter_code
_entity_poly.pdbx_strand_id
1 'polypeptide(L)'
;GKKAALSIDEYLRGEPLSSKEDKRQPEELSAGEVSALKLRFPSENKMPMKELEPKERIKDFREIEQGYSVSEAKEEAGRCLALQIEGCFECGECKTRCTAKAINYEMQDEYVDLNVGSVVFSTGYDLFDPSVQYELGYRKYPNVVTSIEFERILSATGPFQGTLLRLSDLTPPQKIAFIQCVGSRDPSHDRPYCSSVCCTYAIKEAIIAKEHSSIPLDITVFFMDIRTYGKDFDRYYERGKEESGIRFI
;
A
#
# COMPACT_ATOMS: atom_id res chain seq x y z
N GLY A 1 9.79 7.52 -29.55
CA GLY A 1 10.30 6.67 -30.65
C GLY A 1 9.18 6.13 -31.52
N LYS A 2 8.42 5.14 -31.04
CA LYS A 2 7.39 4.39 -31.79
C LYS A 2 6.31 5.25 -32.47
N LYS A 3 5.85 6.32 -31.81
CA LYS A 3 4.84 7.27 -32.35
C LYS A 3 5.32 8.03 -33.58
N ALA A 4 6.55 8.55 -33.55
CA ALA A 4 7.12 9.27 -34.69
C ALA A 4 7.29 8.33 -35.89
N ALA A 5 7.70 7.09 -35.65
CA ALA A 5 7.82 6.09 -36.70
C ALA A 5 6.47 5.75 -37.36
N LEU A 6 5.39 5.61 -36.57
CA LEU A 6 4.04 5.35 -37.08
C LEU A 6 3.47 6.55 -37.87
N SER A 7 3.61 7.77 -37.35
CA SER A 7 3.15 8.96 -38.08
C SER A 7 3.93 9.22 -39.36
N ILE A 8 5.24 8.89 -39.39
CA ILE A 8 6.05 8.95 -40.61
C ILE A 8 5.58 7.89 -41.61
N ASP A 9 5.29 6.67 -41.16
CA ASP A 9 4.79 5.58 -42.01
C ASP A 9 3.41 5.88 -42.61
N GLU A 10 2.47 6.40 -41.81
CA GLU A 10 1.14 6.87 -42.26
C GLU A 10 1.26 8.00 -43.30
N TYR A 11 2.13 8.98 -43.03
CA TYR A 11 2.42 10.07 -43.96
C TYR A 11 3.00 9.56 -45.28
N LEU A 12 3.93 8.60 -45.23
CA LEU A 12 4.54 8.02 -46.43
C LEU A 12 3.55 7.18 -47.25
N ARG A 13 2.52 6.62 -46.63
CA ARG A 13 1.45 5.87 -47.31
C ARG A 13 0.31 6.74 -47.83
N GLY A 14 0.33 8.05 -47.54
CA GLY A 14 -0.77 8.96 -47.87
C GLY A 14 -2.05 8.68 -47.09
N GLU A 15 -1.95 7.99 -45.97
CA GLU A 15 -3.07 7.70 -45.07
C GLU A 15 -3.29 8.91 -44.13
N PRO A 16 -4.54 9.19 -43.75
CA PRO A 16 -4.81 10.24 -42.76
C PRO A 16 -4.15 9.86 -41.43
N LEU A 17 -3.41 10.80 -40.84
CA LEU A 17 -2.72 10.62 -39.56
C LEU A 17 -3.72 10.14 -38.49
N SER A 18 -3.52 8.92 -37.99
CA SER A 18 -4.46 8.26 -37.08
C SER A 18 -4.32 8.73 -35.63
N SER A 19 -3.21 9.41 -35.31
CA SER A 19 -2.94 9.92 -33.97
C SER A 19 -3.80 11.14 -33.63
N LYS A 20 -5.09 10.94 -33.44
CA LYS A 20 -5.93 11.91 -32.73
C LYS A 20 -5.40 12.00 -31.30
N GLU A 21 -5.04 13.21 -30.89
CA GLU A 21 -4.74 13.49 -29.50
C GLU A 21 -6.04 13.38 -28.70
N ASP A 22 -6.15 12.33 -27.89
CA ASP A 22 -6.93 12.42 -26.66
C ASP A 22 -5.95 12.16 -25.51
N LYS A 23 -5.09 13.15 -25.26
CA LYS A 23 -4.20 13.12 -24.10
C LYS A 23 -5.03 13.51 -22.89
N ARG A 24 -5.66 12.54 -22.26
CA ARG A 24 -6.00 12.71 -20.86
C ARG A 24 -4.73 12.55 -20.06
N GLN A 25 -4.45 13.55 -19.25
CA GLN A 25 -3.42 13.42 -18.23
C GLN A 25 -3.94 12.37 -17.24
N PRO A 26 -3.12 11.36 -16.88
CA PRO A 26 -3.46 10.46 -15.79
C PRO A 26 -3.85 11.28 -14.56
N GLU A 27 -4.74 10.77 -13.73
CA GLU A 27 -4.99 11.39 -12.42
C GLU A 27 -3.66 11.47 -11.67
N GLU A 28 -3.12 12.69 -11.55
CA GLU A 28 -1.88 12.94 -10.84
C GLU A 28 -2.16 12.90 -9.35
N LEU A 29 -1.45 12.02 -8.62
CA LEU A 29 -1.43 12.04 -7.16
C LEU A 29 -1.08 13.45 -6.68
N SER A 30 -1.75 13.91 -5.61
CA SER A 30 -1.42 15.19 -5.02
C SER A 30 0.03 15.21 -4.54
N ALA A 31 0.66 16.39 -4.53
CA ALA A 31 2.04 16.54 -4.08
C ALA A 31 2.29 15.98 -2.66
N GLY A 32 1.26 15.99 -1.80
CA GLY A 32 1.31 15.40 -0.47
C GLY A 32 1.36 13.87 -0.48
N GLU A 33 0.56 13.23 -1.33
CA GLU A 33 0.55 11.76 -1.50
C GLU A 33 1.87 11.27 -2.08
N VAL A 34 2.39 11.96 -3.10
CA VAL A 34 3.70 11.64 -3.70
C VAL A 34 4.81 11.78 -2.67
N SER A 35 4.79 12.83 -1.85
CA SER A 35 5.82 13.04 -0.82
C SER A 35 5.76 12.00 0.30
N ALA A 36 4.57 11.59 0.73
CA ALA A 36 4.40 10.55 1.75
C ALA A 36 4.89 9.19 1.27
N LEU A 37 4.64 8.86 0.00
CA LEU A 37 5.05 7.59 -0.58
C LEU A 37 6.56 7.54 -0.88
N LYS A 38 7.18 8.64 -1.32
CA LYS A 38 8.64 8.75 -1.51
C LYS A 38 9.44 8.57 -0.22
N LEU A 39 8.87 8.93 0.94
CA LEU A 39 9.52 8.71 2.24
C LEU A 39 9.60 7.22 2.59
N ARG A 40 8.63 6.43 2.13
CA ARG A 40 8.53 4.98 2.39
C ARG A 40 9.28 4.15 1.35
N PHE A 41 9.42 4.67 0.12
CA PHE A 41 10.11 4.05 -1.01
C PHE A 41 10.97 5.09 -1.75
N PRO A 42 12.28 5.16 -1.49
CA PRO A 42 13.13 6.14 -2.16
C PRO A 42 13.23 5.84 -3.66
N SER A 43 12.90 6.82 -4.51
CA SER A 43 13.07 6.70 -5.96
C SER A 43 14.55 6.85 -6.30
N GLU A 44 15.15 5.82 -6.88
CA GLU A 44 16.50 5.91 -7.42
C GLU A 44 16.45 5.98 -8.95
N ASN A 45 17.35 6.79 -9.52
CA ASN A 45 17.51 6.87 -10.97
C ASN A 45 17.97 5.52 -11.53
N LYS A 46 17.61 5.27 -12.79
CA LYS A 46 18.09 4.09 -13.52
C LYS A 46 19.59 3.95 -13.43
N MET A 47 20.05 2.75 -13.06
CA MET A 47 21.46 2.43 -13.12
C MET A 47 21.93 2.56 -14.57
N PRO A 48 22.87 3.45 -14.89
CA PRO A 48 23.34 3.61 -16.26
C PRO A 48 23.97 2.29 -16.73
N MET A 49 23.67 1.90 -17.98
CA MET A 49 24.33 0.75 -18.59
C MET A 49 25.82 1.05 -18.71
N LYS A 50 26.67 0.18 -18.17
CA LYS A 50 28.12 0.36 -18.27
C LYS A 50 28.53 0.16 -19.71
N GLU A 51 29.12 1.20 -20.29
CA GLU A 51 29.73 1.13 -21.60
C GLU A 51 31.25 1.06 -21.47
N LEU A 52 31.90 0.36 -22.40
CA LEU A 52 33.34 0.43 -22.55
C LEU A 52 33.79 1.87 -22.83
N GLU A 53 34.93 2.26 -22.29
CA GLU A 53 35.50 3.58 -22.59
C GLU A 53 35.86 3.68 -24.09
N PRO A 54 35.64 4.84 -24.75
CA PRO A 54 35.87 5.00 -26.19
C PRO A 54 37.27 4.57 -26.66
N LYS A 55 38.29 4.70 -25.80
CA LYS A 55 39.68 4.28 -26.09
C LYS A 55 39.85 2.77 -26.18
N GLU A 56 38.97 2.00 -25.54
CA GLU A 56 38.99 0.54 -25.56
C GLU A 56 38.15 -0.03 -26.70
N ARG A 57 37.07 0.69 -27.10
CA ARG A 57 36.21 0.32 -28.25
C ARG A 57 36.96 0.22 -29.58
N ILE A 58 38.11 0.89 -29.72
CA ILE A 58 38.90 0.92 -30.97
C ILE A 58 39.82 -0.31 -31.08
N LYS A 59 40.08 -1.00 -29.96
CA LYS A 59 41.09 -2.06 -29.89
C LYS A 59 40.56 -3.42 -30.36
N ASP A 60 39.26 -3.64 -30.27
CA ASP A 60 38.61 -4.91 -30.63
C ASP A 60 37.12 -4.71 -30.93
N PHE A 61 36.45 -5.81 -31.28
CA PHE A 61 35.02 -5.84 -31.59
C PHE A 61 34.19 -6.40 -30.42
N ARG A 62 34.66 -6.27 -29.18
CA ARG A 62 33.86 -6.68 -28.02
C ARG A 62 32.65 -5.76 -27.86
N GLU A 63 31.63 -6.30 -27.21
CA GLU A 63 30.37 -5.61 -26.98
C GLU A 63 30.62 -4.33 -26.16
N ILE A 64 30.09 -3.21 -26.66
CA ILE A 64 30.29 -1.88 -26.04
C ILE A 64 29.50 -1.79 -24.75
N GLU A 65 28.26 -2.30 -24.75
CA GLU A 65 27.41 -2.40 -23.58
C GLU A 65 27.81 -3.65 -22.80
N GLN A 66 28.38 -3.47 -21.61
CA GLN A 66 28.85 -4.59 -20.78
C GLN A 66 27.70 -5.29 -20.02
N GLY A 67 26.48 -4.79 -20.17
CA GLY A 67 25.32 -5.23 -19.39
C GLY A 67 25.45 -4.93 -17.90
N TYR A 68 24.56 -5.53 -17.11
CA TYR A 68 24.62 -5.49 -15.65
C TYR A 68 25.23 -6.78 -15.11
N SER A 69 25.97 -6.69 -14.01
CA SER A 69 26.28 -7.88 -13.21
C SER A 69 24.99 -8.46 -12.60
N VAL A 70 25.03 -9.71 -12.15
CA VAL A 70 23.85 -10.37 -11.56
C VAL A 70 23.32 -9.63 -10.33
N SER A 71 24.19 -8.99 -9.53
CA SER A 71 23.79 -8.17 -8.39
C SER A 71 23.12 -6.87 -8.84
N GLU A 72 23.73 -6.16 -9.79
CA GLU A 72 23.19 -4.90 -10.32
C GLU A 72 21.86 -5.13 -11.06
N ALA A 73 21.73 -6.25 -11.78
CA ALA A 73 20.48 -6.64 -12.43
C ALA A 73 19.37 -6.93 -11.41
N LYS A 74 19.70 -7.49 -10.23
CA LYS A 74 18.74 -7.71 -9.15
C LYS A 74 18.34 -6.41 -8.46
N GLU A 75 19.26 -5.47 -8.26
CA GLU A 75 18.95 -4.14 -7.73
C GLU A 75 18.07 -3.33 -8.69
N GLU A 76 18.45 -3.26 -9.97
CA GLU A 76 17.66 -2.57 -11.01
C GLU A 76 16.29 -3.23 -11.22
N ALA A 77 16.20 -4.57 -11.16
CA ALA A 77 14.91 -5.28 -11.17
C ALA A 77 14.10 -5.04 -9.89
N GLY A 78 14.76 -4.83 -8.74
CA GLY A 78 14.15 -4.44 -7.47
C GLY A 78 13.39 -3.11 -7.56
N ARG A 79 13.79 -2.22 -8.48
CA ARG A 79 13.02 -1.00 -8.80
C ARG A 79 11.59 -1.33 -9.24
N CYS A 80 11.36 -2.43 -9.94
CA CYS A 80 10.02 -2.86 -10.35
C CYS A 80 9.08 -3.18 -9.16
N LEU A 81 9.63 -3.70 -8.05
CA LEU A 81 8.89 -3.97 -6.81
C LEU A 81 8.67 -2.69 -5.99
N ALA A 82 9.62 -1.74 -6.05
CA ALA A 82 9.49 -0.42 -5.43
C ALA A 82 8.51 0.52 -6.17
N LEU A 83 8.10 0.17 -7.39
CA LEU A 83 7.28 1.00 -8.29
C LEU A 83 5.76 0.79 -8.16
N GLN A 84 5.25 0.21 -7.07
CA GLN A 84 3.81 0.33 -6.73
C GLN A 84 3.40 1.78 -6.38
N ILE A 85 4.34 2.72 -6.43
CA ILE A 85 4.22 4.11 -5.97
C ILE A 85 4.28 5.13 -7.13
N GLU A 86 5.23 4.98 -8.06
CA GLU A 86 5.50 5.99 -9.12
C GLU A 86 5.05 5.53 -10.52
N GLY A 87 4.37 4.39 -10.62
CA GLY A 87 3.82 3.88 -11.88
C GLY A 87 4.75 2.96 -12.68
N CYS A 88 4.21 2.43 -13.77
CA CYS A 88 4.92 1.50 -14.67
C CYS A 88 6.07 2.22 -15.41
N PHE A 89 7.30 1.73 -15.29
CA PHE A 89 8.46 2.22 -16.03
C PHE A 89 8.64 1.59 -17.43
N GLU A 90 7.60 0.91 -17.93
CA GLU A 90 7.52 0.33 -19.28
C GLU A 90 8.64 -0.66 -19.66
N CYS A 91 9.19 -1.43 -18.72
CA CYS A 91 10.24 -2.43 -19.04
C CYS A 91 9.79 -3.57 -19.96
N GLY A 92 8.48 -3.81 -20.10
CA GLY A 92 7.94 -4.82 -21.00
C GLY A 92 7.96 -6.26 -20.47
N GLU A 93 8.68 -6.56 -19.38
CA GLU A 93 8.84 -7.93 -18.85
C GLU A 93 7.53 -8.60 -18.48
N CYS A 94 6.61 -7.86 -17.85
CA CYS A 94 5.29 -8.39 -17.48
C CYS A 94 4.50 -8.82 -18.72
N LYS A 95 4.56 -8.05 -19.82
CA LYS A 95 3.91 -8.40 -21.10
C LYS A 95 4.54 -9.64 -21.74
N THR A 96 5.86 -9.74 -21.71
CA THR A 96 6.59 -10.91 -22.24
C THR A 96 6.24 -12.20 -21.48
N ARG A 97 6.12 -12.13 -20.15
CA ARG A 97 5.80 -13.29 -19.30
C ARG A 97 4.30 -13.61 -19.23
N CYS A 98 3.43 -12.69 -19.66
CA CYS A 98 1.98 -12.88 -19.62
C CYS A 98 1.53 -13.91 -20.66
N THR A 99 1.29 -15.15 -20.22
CA THR A 99 0.77 -16.23 -21.06
C THR A 99 -0.61 -15.90 -21.64
N ALA A 100 -1.45 -15.21 -20.87
CA ALA A 100 -2.78 -14.77 -21.28
C ALA A 100 -2.76 -13.62 -22.31
N LYS A 101 -1.60 -12.99 -22.56
CA LYS A 101 -1.45 -11.81 -23.43
C LYS A 101 -2.41 -10.65 -23.11
N ALA A 102 -2.77 -10.49 -21.83
CA ALA A 102 -3.78 -9.54 -21.38
C ALA A 102 -3.27 -8.09 -21.24
N ILE A 103 -1.95 -7.88 -21.17
CA ILE A 103 -1.37 -6.56 -20.87
C ILE A 103 -1.36 -5.69 -22.13
N ASN A 104 -2.15 -4.62 -22.10
CA ASN A 104 -2.21 -3.59 -23.14
C ASN A 104 -1.86 -2.21 -22.57
N TYR A 105 -0.66 -1.71 -22.90
CA TYR A 105 -0.20 -0.37 -22.50
C TYR A 105 -0.90 0.76 -23.23
N GLU A 106 -1.65 0.45 -24.30
CA GLU A 106 -2.36 1.44 -25.12
C GLU A 106 -3.84 1.54 -24.74
N MET A 107 -4.28 0.88 -23.65
CA MET A 107 -5.65 0.95 -23.13
C MET A 107 -5.98 2.40 -22.69
N GLN A 108 -7.20 2.85 -23.01
CA GLN A 108 -7.71 4.20 -22.70
C GLN A 108 -9.03 4.09 -21.94
N ASP A 109 -9.38 5.13 -21.19
CA ASP A 109 -10.67 5.24 -20.51
C ASP A 109 -11.83 5.29 -21.52
N GLU A 110 -12.95 4.68 -21.16
CA GLU A 110 -14.18 4.68 -21.94
C GLU A 110 -15.33 5.26 -21.11
N TYR A 111 -16.17 6.11 -21.72
CA TYR A 111 -17.45 6.50 -21.12
C TYR A 111 -18.53 5.57 -21.60
N VAL A 112 -19.30 5.06 -20.66
CA VAL A 112 -20.42 4.18 -20.94
C VAL A 112 -21.70 4.88 -20.47
N ASP A 113 -22.59 5.15 -21.42
CA ASP A 113 -23.93 5.67 -21.12
C ASP A 113 -24.83 4.51 -20.67
N LEU A 114 -25.27 4.54 -19.42
CA LEU A 114 -26.12 3.52 -18.83
C LEU A 114 -27.50 4.10 -18.51
N ASN A 115 -28.55 3.51 -19.09
CA ASN A 115 -29.93 3.84 -18.74
C ASN A 115 -30.40 2.94 -17.58
N VAL A 116 -30.41 3.49 -16.37
CA VAL A 116 -30.74 2.76 -15.13
C VAL A 116 -31.98 3.34 -14.47
N GLY A 117 -32.80 2.47 -13.88
CA GLY A 117 -34.00 2.89 -13.13
C GLY A 117 -33.72 3.40 -11.71
N SER A 118 -32.59 3.02 -11.12
CA SER A 118 -32.19 3.40 -9.76
C SER A 118 -30.68 3.30 -9.57
N VAL A 119 -30.13 4.13 -8.68
CA VAL A 119 -28.71 4.11 -8.29
C VAL A 119 -28.61 3.85 -6.78
N VAL A 120 -27.69 2.98 -6.37
CA VAL A 120 -27.41 2.69 -4.94
C VAL A 120 -26.00 3.18 -4.63
N PHE A 121 -25.87 4.05 -3.63
CA PHE A 121 -24.58 4.55 -3.16
C PHE A 121 -24.06 3.69 -2.01
N SER A 122 -22.94 3.01 -2.24
CA SER A 122 -22.30 2.13 -1.26
C SER A 122 -20.77 2.26 -1.33
N THR A 123 -20.26 3.49 -1.35
CA THR A 123 -18.83 3.82 -1.49
C THR A 123 -18.00 3.51 -0.24
N GLY A 124 -18.65 3.22 0.90
CA GLY A 124 -17.98 2.81 2.13
C GLY A 124 -17.50 3.99 2.97
N TYR A 125 -16.30 3.86 3.56
CA TYR A 125 -15.69 4.85 4.43
C TYR A 125 -14.16 4.84 4.27
N ASP A 126 -13.52 5.93 4.65
CA ASP A 126 -12.06 6.05 4.72
C ASP A 126 -11.56 6.00 6.17
N LEU A 127 -10.30 5.62 6.31
CA LEU A 127 -9.63 5.53 7.59
C LEU A 127 -9.21 6.91 8.10
N PHE A 128 -9.25 7.09 9.42
CA PHE A 128 -8.65 8.25 10.04
C PHE A 128 -7.13 8.14 10.01
N ASP A 129 -6.43 9.22 9.65
CA ASP A 129 -4.97 9.34 9.77
C ASP A 129 -4.60 9.93 11.14
N PRO A 130 -4.07 9.13 12.10
CA PRO A 130 -3.69 9.61 13.42
C PRO A 130 -2.46 10.52 13.44
N SER A 131 -1.82 10.79 12.29
CA SER A 131 -0.63 11.65 12.23
C SER A 131 -0.90 13.07 12.73
N VAL A 132 -2.17 13.49 12.75
CA VAL A 132 -2.59 14.79 13.30
C VAL A 132 -2.53 14.84 14.84
N GLN A 133 -2.63 13.69 15.53
CA GLN A 133 -2.53 13.56 16.98
C GLN A 133 -1.07 13.22 17.36
N TYR A 134 -0.22 14.25 17.39
CA TYR A 134 1.23 14.14 17.56
C TYR A 134 1.63 13.38 18.85
N GLU A 135 0.81 13.46 19.88
CA GLU A 135 0.99 12.85 21.18
C GLU A 135 0.98 11.31 21.13
N LEU A 136 0.30 10.73 20.14
CA LEU A 136 0.24 9.28 19.93
C LEU A 136 1.48 8.77 19.17
N GLY A 137 2.19 9.64 18.47
CA GLY A 137 3.45 9.32 17.80
C GLY A 137 3.32 8.36 16.61
N TYR A 138 2.14 8.30 15.97
CA TYR A 138 1.95 7.57 14.71
C TYR A 138 2.91 8.11 13.63
N ARG A 139 3.49 7.21 12.83
CA ARG A 139 4.60 7.47 11.87
C ARG A 139 5.94 7.95 12.47
N LYS A 140 5.98 8.43 13.71
CA LYS A 140 7.22 8.77 14.42
C LYS A 140 7.86 7.54 15.06
N TYR A 141 7.04 6.69 15.67
CA TYR A 141 7.49 5.45 16.31
C TYR A 141 7.09 4.24 15.46
N PRO A 142 8.05 3.39 15.02
CA PRO A 142 7.75 2.27 14.13
C PRO A 142 6.72 1.28 14.70
N ASN A 143 6.64 1.16 16.02
CA ASN A 143 5.74 0.21 16.69
C ASN A 143 4.37 0.79 17.05
N VAL A 144 4.09 2.05 16.66
CA VAL A 144 2.75 2.63 16.76
C VAL A 144 2.06 2.42 15.43
N VAL A 145 1.05 1.55 15.44
CA VAL A 145 0.28 1.15 14.25
C VAL A 145 -1.21 1.40 14.46
N THR A 146 -1.92 1.62 13.37
CA THR A 146 -3.39 1.65 13.35
C THR A 146 -3.97 0.25 13.47
N SER A 147 -5.25 0.13 13.83
CA SER A 147 -5.94 -1.16 13.89
C SER A 147 -5.95 -1.88 12.54
N ILE A 148 -6.12 -1.16 11.43
CA ILE A 148 -6.10 -1.80 10.10
C ILE A 148 -4.71 -2.34 9.74
N GLU A 149 -3.63 -1.63 10.12
CA GLU A 149 -2.27 -2.12 9.91
C GLU A 149 -2.03 -3.35 10.78
N PHE A 150 -2.54 -3.34 12.03
CA PHE A 150 -2.49 -4.49 12.92
C PHE A 150 -3.25 -5.70 12.38
N GLU A 151 -4.43 -5.50 11.77
CA GLU A 151 -5.15 -6.55 11.04
C GLU A 151 -4.33 -7.13 9.89
N ARG A 152 -3.62 -6.29 9.13
CA ARG A 152 -2.71 -6.77 8.08
C ARG A 152 -1.55 -7.57 8.67
N ILE A 153 -1.04 -7.21 9.85
CA ILE A 153 0.00 -7.98 10.54
C ILE A 153 -0.51 -9.39 10.91
N LEU A 154 -1.70 -9.47 11.49
CA LEU A 154 -2.32 -10.73 11.93
C LEU A 154 -2.92 -11.58 10.79
N SER A 155 -3.16 -11.00 9.62
CA SER A 155 -3.73 -11.70 8.47
C SER A 155 -2.77 -12.75 7.90
N ALA A 156 -3.27 -13.97 7.62
CA ALA A 156 -2.52 -15.04 6.97
C ALA A 156 -2.01 -14.68 5.56
N THR A 157 -2.76 -13.86 4.82
CA THR A 157 -2.33 -13.27 3.53
C THR A 157 -1.67 -11.90 3.71
N GLY A 158 -1.30 -11.55 4.95
CA GLY A 158 -0.62 -10.33 5.32
C GLY A 158 0.88 -10.37 5.02
N PRO A 159 1.57 -9.23 5.13
CA PRO A 159 3.03 -9.15 4.94
C PRO A 159 3.81 -10.08 5.87
N PHE A 160 3.29 -10.36 7.07
CA PHE A 160 3.93 -11.25 8.06
C PHE A 160 3.28 -12.64 8.14
N GLN A 161 2.39 -12.98 7.19
CA GLN A 161 1.71 -14.28 7.10
C GLN A 161 1.03 -14.72 8.42
N GLY A 162 0.50 -13.76 9.17
CA GLY A 162 -0.18 -13.98 10.45
C GLY A 162 0.74 -14.08 11.67
N THR A 163 2.04 -13.84 11.51
CA THR A 163 3.00 -13.79 12.61
C THR A 163 2.99 -12.41 13.25
N LEU A 164 2.71 -12.36 14.56
CA LEU A 164 2.68 -11.12 15.33
C LEU A 164 4.10 -10.61 15.63
N LEU A 165 4.57 -9.63 14.84
CA LEU A 165 5.92 -9.07 14.94
C LEU A 165 5.89 -7.54 15.09
N ARG A 166 6.85 -6.99 15.83
CA ARG A 166 7.11 -5.55 15.92
C ARG A 166 7.79 -5.06 14.64
N LEU A 167 7.35 -3.92 14.11
CA LEU A 167 7.91 -3.36 12.87
C LEU A 167 9.35 -2.87 13.04
N SER A 168 9.77 -2.51 14.26
CA SER A 168 11.12 -2.00 14.50
C SER A 168 12.21 -3.06 14.38
N ASP A 169 11.98 -4.28 14.85
CA ASP A 169 13.01 -5.31 15.01
C ASP A 169 12.55 -6.73 14.65
N LEU A 170 11.32 -6.88 14.15
CA LEU A 170 10.74 -8.15 13.73
C LEU A 170 10.74 -9.22 14.83
N THR A 171 10.59 -8.79 16.09
CA THR A 171 10.45 -9.69 17.24
C THR A 171 9.02 -9.71 17.78
N PRO A 172 8.56 -10.82 18.38
CA PRO A 172 7.25 -10.88 19.02
C PRO A 172 7.13 -9.87 20.19
N PRO A 173 6.04 -9.10 20.28
CA PRO A 173 5.81 -8.19 21.39
C PRO A 173 5.42 -8.96 22.65
N GLN A 174 5.95 -8.54 23.81
CA GLN A 174 5.51 -9.06 25.11
C GLN A 174 4.30 -8.29 25.67
N LYS A 175 4.12 -7.04 25.22
CA LYS A 175 3.08 -6.13 25.71
C LYS A 175 2.49 -5.33 24.56
N ILE A 176 1.16 -5.24 24.51
CA ILE A 176 0.41 -4.42 23.54
C ILE A 176 -0.58 -3.51 24.29
N ALA A 177 -0.64 -2.26 23.86
CA ALA A 177 -1.62 -1.29 24.30
C ALA A 177 -2.54 -0.90 23.14
N PHE A 178 -3.86 -1.04 23.32
CA PHE A 178 -4.87 -0.49 22.42
C PHE A 178 -5.36 0.83 22.99
N ILE A 179 -5.43 1.87 22.17
CA ILE A 179 -5.94 3.19 22.56
C ILE A 179 -7.25 3.40 21.80
N GLN A 180 -8.36 3.51 22.53
CA GLN A 180 -9.66 3.70 21.93
C GLN A 180 -9.95 5.15 21.59
N CYS A 181 -10.93 5.35 20.70
CA CYS A 181 -11.43 6.66 20.30
C CYS A 181 -10.38 7.57 19.61
N VAL A 182 -9.32 7.01 19.06
CA VAL A 182 -8.37 7.75 18.21
C VAL A 182 -9.11 8.26 16.97
N GLY A 183 -9.18 9.58 16.80
CA GLY A 183 -9.96 10.23 15.73
C GLY A 183 -11.48 10.14 15.87
N SER A 184 -12.01 9.91 17.06
CA SER A 184 -13.45 9.82 17.32
C SER A 184 -13.78 10.32 18.72
N ARG A 185 -14.98 10.86 18.91
CA ARG A 185 -15.41 11.48 20.18
C ARG A 185 -14.40 12.54 20.64
N ASP A 186 -13.83 13.26 19.68
CA ASP A 186 -12.85 14.32 19.88
C ASP A 186 -13.37 15.61 19.23
N PRO A 187 -14.08 16.46 20.01
CA PRO A 187 -14.57 17.74 19.53
C PRO A 187 -13.46 18.71 19.13
N SER A 188 -12.23 18.56 19.65
CA SER A 188 -11.12 19.45 19.32
C SER A 188 -10.64 19.30 17.87
N HIS A 189 -10.96 18.16 17.24
CA HIS A 189 -10.67 17.85 15.84
C HIS A 189 -11.94 17.74 14.98
N ASP A 190 -13.04 18.36 15.39
CA ASP A 190 -14.35 18.34 14.70
C ASP A 190 -14.91 16.91 14.44
N ARG A 191 -14.63 15.99 15.37
CA ARG A 191 -15.05 14.58 15.29
C ARG A 191 -15.81 14.16 16.55
N PRO A 192 -16.95 14.80 16.89
CA PRO A 192 -17.70 14.49 18.11
C PRO A 192 -18.41 13.13 18.07
N TYR A 193 -18.45 12.47 16.91
CA TYR A 193 -19.15 11.21 16.71
C TYR A 193 -18.33 9.99 17.18
N CYS A 194 -19.02 8.88 17.45
CA CYS A 194 -18.40 7.60 17.74
C CYS A 194 -18.28 6.78 16.45
N SER A 195 -17.09 6.26 16.13
CA SER A 195 -16.87 5.37 14.97
C SER A 195 -17.51 4.00 15.11
N SER A 196 -18.16 3.72 16.24
CA SER A 196 -19.11 2.64 16.47
C SER A 196 -18.51 1.23 16.49
N VAL A 197 -17.51 0.89 15.67
CA VAL A 197 -16.97 -0.47 15.56
C VAL A 197 -15.68 -0.69 16.35
N CYS A 198 -15.04 0.37 16.83
CA CYS A 198 -13.68 0.34 17.37
C CYS A 198 -13.50 -0.42 18.68
N CYS A 199 -14.50 -0.38 19.57
CA CYS A 199 -14.46 -1.20 20.78
C CYS A 199 -14.45 -2.69 20.44
N THR A 200 -15.33 -3.12 19.53
CA THR A 200 -15.47 -4.55 19.19
C THR A 200 -14.26 -5.06 18.40
N TYR A 201 -13.81 -4.35 17.35
CA TYR A 201 -12.66 -4.85 16.58
C TYR A 201 -11.40 -4.91 17.44
N ALA A 202 -11.21 -4.00 18.41
CA ALA A 202 -10.02 -4.02 19.25
C ALA A 202 -10.03 -5.20 20.24
N ILE A 203 -11.21 -5.56 20.78
CA ILE A 203 -11.36 -6.78 21.58
C ILE A 203 -11.04 -8.00 20.73
N LYS A 204 -11.54 -8.05 19.50
CA LYS A 204 -11.27 -9.13 18.54
C LYS A 204 -9.78 -9.23 18.22
N GLU A 205 -9.16 -8.13 17.84
CA GLU A 205 -7.73 -8.02 17.58
C GLU A 205 -6.89 -8.45 18.78
N ALA A 206 -7.28 -8.06 19.99
CA ALA A 206 -6.59 -8.46 21.21
C ALA A 206 -6.68 -9.97 21.48
N ILE A 207 -7.86 -10.57 21.31
CA ILE A 207 -8.05 -12.02 21.47
C ILE A 207 -7.21 -12.78 20.43
N ILE A 208 -7.31 -12.40 19.15
CA ILE A 208 -6.56 -13.03 18.05
C ILE A 208 -5.05 -12.86 18.26
N ALA A 209 -4.59 -11.69 18.71
CA ALA A 209 -3.19 -11.45 19.01
C ALA A 209 -2.66 -12.41 20.09
N LYS A 210 -3.46 -12.70 21.13
CA LYS A 210 -3.09 -13.71 22.13
C LYS A 210 -3.06 -15.12 21.55
N GLU A 211 -4.01 -15.48 20.70
CA GLU A 211 -4.07 -16.79 20.04
C GLU A 211 -2.87 -17.01 19.08
N HIS A 212 -2.41 -15.95 18.42
CA HIS A 212 -1.28 -15.98 17.46
C HIS A 212 0.09 -15.71 18.09
N SER A 213 0.14 -15.30 19.37
CA SER A 213 1.41 -15.00 20.02
C SER A 213 2.19 -16.28 20.30
N SER A 214 3.47 -16.29 19.90
CA SER A 214 4.41 -17.38 20.21
C SER A 214 4.97 -17.31 21.63
N ILE A 215 4.74 -16.19 22.32
CA ILE A 215 5.23 -15.93 23.69
C ILE A 215 4.08 -15.40 24.58
N PRO A 216 4.23 -15.45 25.92
CA PRO A 216 3.29 -14.79 26.81
C PRO A 216 3.12 -13.31 26.45
N LEU A 217 1.86 -12.89 26.26
CA LEU A 217 1.49 -11.57 25.78
C LEU A 217 0.50 -10.90 26.72
N ASP A 218 0.90 -9.75 27.27
CA ASP A 218 0.03 -8.88 28.05
C ASP A 218 -0.64 -7.84 27.15
N ILE A 219 -1.96 -7.74 27.21
CA ILE A 219 -2.72 -6.76 26.43
C ILE A 219 -3.52 -5.87 27.37
N THR A 220 -3.49 -4.57 27.10
CA THR A 220 -4.28 -3.56 27.80
C THR A 220 -5.04 -2.70 26.79
N VAL A 221 -6.34 -2.55 26.98
CA VAL A 221 -7.22 -1.68 26.19
C VAL A 221 -7.55 -0.47 27.04
N PHE A 222 -7.10 0.71 26.60
CA PHE A 222 -7.41 2.00 27.21
C PHE A 222 -8.65 2.59 26.56
N PHE A 223 -9.70 2.85 27.34
CA PHE A 223 -10.99 3.25 26.82
C PHE A 223 -11.70 4.29 27.70
N MET A 224 -12.68 4.98 27.12
CA MET A 224 -13.63 5.83 27.88
C MET A 224 -14.88 5.05 28.24
N ASP A 225 -15.53 4.47 27.23
CA ASP A 225 -16.66 3.56 27.38
C ASP A 225 -16.46 2.36 26.44
N ILE A 226 -16.77 1.14 26.88
CA ILE A 226 -16.85 -0.02 25.99
C ILE A 226 -18.23 -0.02 25.33
N ARG A 227 -18.26 0.09 24.00
CA ARG A 227 -19.48 0.11 23.19
C ARG A 227 -19.55 -1.09 22.28
N THR A 228 -19.93 -2.23 22.84
CA THR A 228 -20.14 -3.52 22.18
C THR A 228 -21.63 -3.73 21.87
N TYR A 229 -22.22 -2.83 21.08
CA TYR A 229 -23.63 -2.95 20.70
C TYR A 229 -23.80 -4.00 19.59
N GLY A 230 -24.80 -4.87 19.74
CA GLY A 230 -25.03 -5.99 18.84
C GLY A 230 -25.36 -7.26 19.63
N LYS A 231 -25.88 -8.26 18.93
CA LYS A 231 -26.19 -9.55 19.56
C LYS A 231 -24.89 -10.24 19.97
N ASP A 232 -24.78 -10.63 21.23
CA ASP A 232 -23.64 -11.35 21.83
C ASP A 232 -22.31 -10.59 21.88
N PHE A 233 -22.25 -9.30 21.55
CA PHE A 233 -21.00 -8.52 21.58
C PHE A 233 -20.54 -8.21 23.01
N ASP A 234 -21.48 -8.09 23.95
CA ASP A 234 -21.18 -7.96 25.38
C ASP A 234 -20.51 -9.23 25.95
N ARG A 235 -20.99 -10.41 25.54
CA ARG A 235 -20.33 -11.68 25.86
C ARG A 235 -18.92 -11.77 25.30
N TYR A 236 -18.67 -11.14 24.15
CA TYR A 236 -17.35 -11.10 23.55
C TYR A 236 -16.38 -10.23 24.36
N TYR A 237 -16.87 -9.11 24.94
CA TYR A 237 -16.12 -8.32 25.91
C TYR A 237 -15.78 -9.13 27.17
N GLU A 238 -16.78 -9.81 27.77
CA GLU A 238 -16.55 -10.65 28.95
C GLU A 238 -15.58 -11.80 28.65
N ARG A 239 -15.69 -12.46 27.50
CA ARG A 239 -14.71 -13.47 27.04
C ARG A 239 -13.29 -12.88 26.96
N GLY A 240 -13.14 -11.68 26.41
CA GLY A 240 -11.84 -11.01 26.34
C GLY A 240 -11.23 -10.76 27.72
N LYS A 241 -12.06 -10.39 28.70
CA LYS A 241 -11.65 -10.10 30.07
C LYS A 241 -11.36 -11.36 30.88
N GLU A 242 -12.29 -12.32 30.90
CA GLU A 242 -12.25 -13.50 31.77
C GLU A 242 -11.40 -14.64 31.20
N GLU A 243 -11.59 -14.97 29.92
CA GLU A 243 -10.91 -16.12 29.30
C GLU A 243 -9.53 -15.72 28.75
N SER A 244 -9.46 -14.57 28.08
CA SER A 244 -8.21 -14.11 27.44
C SER A 244 -7.34 -13.27 28.37
N GLY A 245 -7.84 -12.86 29.55
CA GLY A 245 -7.08 -12.06 30.50
C GLY A 245 -6.62 -10.72 29.93
N ILE A 246 -7.44 -10.08 29.09
CA ILE A 246 -7.19 -8.74 28.55
C ILE A 246 -7.58 -7.73 29.63
N ARG A 247 -6.70 -6.77 29.90
CA ARG A 247 -6.98 -5.70 30.86
C ARG A 247 -7.70 -4.56 30.16
N PHE A 248 -8.75 -4.06 30.78
CA PHE A 248 -9.51 -2.90 30.32
C PHE A 248 -9.33 -1.79 31.36
N ILE A 249 -8.80 -0.63 30.94
CA ILE A 249 -8.49 0.52 31.79
C ILE A 249 -9.17 1.77 31.25
#